data_AF-A0A957AY50-F1
#
_entry.id   AF-A0A957AY50-F1
#
_cell.length_a   1.000
_cell.length_b   1.000
_cell.length_c   1.000
_cell.angle_alpha   90.00
_cell.angle_beta   90.00
_cell.angle_gamma   90.00
#
_symmetry.space_group_name_H-M   'P 1'
#
loop_
_entity.id
_entity.type
_entity.pdbx_description
1 polymer ?
#
loop_
_entity_poly.entity_id
_entity_poly.type
_entity_poly.pdbx_seq_one_letter_code
_entity_poly.pdbx_strand_id
1 'polypeptide(L)'
;MLNDFFSRLLPGLIVKNVEQDDEQVVLEAQPIHLTALCPSCHTSSSRVHSYYWRHPQDLHLCHLVVKLRLSVRRFRCLNPLCRRQTFAEQLP
;
A
#
# COMPACT_ATOMS: atom_id res chain seq x y z
N MET A 1 13.28 -16.65 1.23
CA MET A 1 14.01 -16.17 2.43
C MET A 1 13.86 -14.66 2.65
N LEU A 2 14.12 -13.79 1.67
CA LEU A 2 13.92 -12.33 1.83
C LEU A 2 12.44 -11.89 1.84
N ASN A 3 11.59 -12.44 0.95
CA ASN A 3 10.16 -12.11 0.94
C ASN A 3 9.45 -12.42 2.27
N ASP A 4 9.84 -13.51 2.93
CA ASP A 4 9.25 -13.94 4.22
C ASP A 4 9.73 -13.06 5.40
N PHE A 5 10.95 -12.52 5.31
CA PHE A 5 11.45 -11.55 6.28
C PHE A 5 10.69 -10.21 6.15
N PHE A 6 10.58 -9.66 4.95
CA PHE A 6 9.92 -8.37 4.73
C PHE A 6 8.40 -8.43 4.91
N SER A 7 7.75 -9.55 4.61
CA SER A 7 6.31 -9.72 4.89
C SER A 7 6.00 -9.62 6.39
N ARG A 8 6.93 -10.05 7.26
CA ARG A 8 6.80 -9.91 8.72
C ARG A 8 7.06 -8.50 9.22
N LEU A 9 7.92 -7.74 8.54
CA LEU A 9 8.24 -6.36 8.90
C LEU A 9 7.18 -5.34 8.46
N LEU A 10 6.33 -5.70 7.50
CA LEU A 10 5.33 -4.82 6.90
C LEU A 10 3.91 -5.36 7.15
N PRO A 11 3.43 -5.33 8.41
CA PRO A 11 2.09 -5.81 8.73
C PRO A 11 1.04 -5.01 7.95
N GLY A 12 0.01 -5.70 7.45
CA GLY A 12 -1.03 -5.07 6.63
C GLY A 12 -0.69 -4.93 5.15
N LEU A 13 0.54 -5.28 4.74
CA LEU A 13 0.98 -5.26 3.34
C LEU A 13 1.34 -6.66 2.82
N ILE A 14 1.12 -6.87 1.52
CA ILE A 14 1.62 -8.03 0.77
C ILE A 14 2.77 -7.54 -0.10
N VAL A 15 3.96 -8.10 0.11
CA VAL A 15 5.10 -7.91 -0.78
C VAL A 15 4.86 -8.71 -2.06
N LYS A 16 4.86 -8.03 -3.20
CA LYS A 16 4.61 -8.59 -4.54
C LYS A 16 5.89 -8.86 -5.29
N ASN A 17 6.86 -7.97 -5.16
CA ASN A 17 8.16 -8.09 -5.80
C ASN A 17 9.25 -7.62 -4.85
N VAL A 18 10.42 -8.25 -4.97
CA VAL A 18 11.64 -7.87 -4.26
C VAL A 18 12.76 -7.91 -5.26
N GLU A 19 13.33 -6.74 -5.53
CA GLU A 19 14.52 -6.56 -6.34
C GLU A 19 15.66 -6.17 -5.42
N GLN A 20 16.84 -6.73 -5.63
CA GLN A 20 18.01 -6.45 -4.81
C GLN A 20 19.24 -6.32 -5.71
N ASP A 21 20.05 -5.32 -5.39
CA ASP A 21 21.43 -5.19 -5.84
C ASP A 21 22.35 -5.01 -4.61
N ASP A 22 23.62 -4.68 -4.83
CA ASP A 22 24.62 -4.55 -3.77
C ASP A 22 24.41 -3.32 -2.86
N GLU A 23 23.61 -2.34 -3.30
CA GLU A 23 23.41 -1.07 -2.61
C GLU A 23 21.98 -0.89 -2.07
N GLN A 24 21.00 -1.57 -2.68
CA GLN A 24 19.59 -1.36 -2.35
C GLN A 24 18.73 -2.62 -2.49
N VAL A 25 17.63 -2.60 -1.75
CA VAL A 25 16.51 -3.53 -1.88
C VAL A 25 15.26 -2.71 -2.22
N VAL A 26 14.62 -3.00 -3.34
CA VAL A 26 13.34 -2.40 -3.73
C VAL A 26 12.22 -3.39 -3.44
N LEU A 27 11.32 -3.01 -2.56
CA LEU A 27 10.13 -3.78 -2.19
C LEU A 27 8.92 -3.16 -2.88
N GLU A 28 8.23 -3.94 -3.73
CA GLU A 28 6.91 -3.54 -4.20
C GLU A 28 5.85 -4.23 -3.36
N ALA A 29 4.97 -3.44 -2.76
CA ALA A 29 3.94 -3.97 -1.89
C ALA A 29 2.59 -3.29 -2.09
N GLN A 30 1.53 -3.94 -1.61
CA GLN A 30 0.17 -3.41 -1.64
C GLN A 30 -0.59 -3.81 -0.37
N PRO A 31 -1.62 -3.08 0.05
CA PRO A 31 -2.41 -3.47 1.22
C PRO A 31 -3.12 -4.81 1.06
N ILE A 32 -3.20 -5.58 2.15
CA ILE A 32 -3.82 -6.92 2.19
C ILE A 32 -5.33 -6.83 1.95
N HIS A 33 -5.99 -5.85 2.56
CA HIS A 33 -7.45 -5.75 2.53
C HIS A 33 -7.95 -5.41 1.12
N LEU A 34 -8.99 -6.08 0.64
CA LEU A 34 -9.57 -5.79 -0.69
C LEU A 34 -10.60 -4.66 -0.68
N THR A 35 -10.92 -4.14 0.51
CA THR A 35 -11.90 -3.07 0.73
C THR A 35 -11.31 -2.02 1.65
N ALA A 36 -11.86 -0.81 1.57
CA ALA A 36 -11.56 0.26 2.52
C ALA A 36 -12.84 1.01 2.90
N LEU A 37 -12.84 1.57 4.12
CA LEU A 37 -13.94 2.41 4.61
C LEU A 37 -13.76 3.83 4.09
N CYS A 38 -14.84 4.43 3.58
CA CYS A 38 -14.83 5.84 3.25
C CYS A 38 -14.55 6.68 4.51
N PRO A 39 -13.52 7.53 4.55
CA PRO A 39 -13.19 8.29 5.77
C PRO A 39 -14.23 9.35 6.14
N SER A 40 -15.21 9.61 5.28
CA SER A 40 -16.27 10.60 5.53
C SER A 40 -17.60 10.00 5.99
N CYS A 41 -17.95 8.80 5.52
CA CYS A 41 -19.25 8.20 5.80
C CYS A 41 -19.16 6.73 6.26
N HIS A 42 -17.94 6.20 6.40
CA HIS A 42 -17.64 4.83 6.83
C HIS A 42 -18.25 3.72 5.98
N THR A 43 -18.85 4.04 4.82
CA THR A 43 -19.30 3.02 3.87
C THR A 43 -18.10 2.27 3.30
N SER A 44 -18.10 0.94 3.47
CA SER A 44 -17.11 0.06 2.85
C SER A 44 -17.24 0.07 1.33
N SER A 45 -16.10 0.07 0.64
CA SER A 45 -16.05 -0.05 -0.82
C SER A 45 -14.94 -0.99 -1.27
N SER A 46 -15.27 -1.86 -2.22
CA SER A 46 -14.33 -2.64 -3.05
C SER A 46 -14.16 -2.04 -4.45
N ARG A 47 -14.90 -0.98 -4.80
CA ARG A 47 -14.94 -0.43 -6.16
C ARG A 47 -13.72 0.46 -6.40
N VAL A 48 -12.66 -0.11 -6.95
CA VAL A 48 -11.44 0.63 -7.29
C VAL A 48 -11.73 1.63 -8.41
N HIS A 49 -11.31 2.87 -8.19
CA HIS A 49 -11.33 3.95 -9.17
C HIS A 49 -10.02 4.01 -9.96
N SER A 50 -8.90 3.95 -9.26
CA SER A 50 -7.55 4.02 -9.82
C SER A 50 -6.54 3.45 -8.83
N TYR A 51 -5.33 3.19 -9.33
CA TYR A 51 -4.15 2.87 -8.53
C TYR A 51 -3.15 4.02 -8.66
N TYR A 52 -2.32 4.23 -7.65
CA TYR A 52 -1.19 5.13 -7.72
C TYR A 52 -0.06 4.63 -6.83
N TRP A 53 1.17 4.97 -7.20
CA TRP A 53 2.36 4.60 -6.44
C TRP A 53 2.67 5.64 -5.37
N ARG A 54 2.94 5.17 -4.16
CA ARG A 54 3.57 5.95 -3.10
C ARG A 54 4.96 5.43 -2.82
N HIS A 55 5.86 6.34 -2.51
CA HIS A 55 7.23 6.07 -2.10
C HIS A 55 7.40 6.67 -0.71
N PRO A 56 7.11 5.92 0.36
CA PRO A 56 7.42 6.34 1.72
C PRO A 56 8.93 6.55 1.86
N GLN A 57 9.33 7.17 2.96
CA GLN A 57 10.74 7.40 3.23
C GLN A 57 11.53 6.08 3.24
N ASP A 58 12.70 6.11 2.61
CA ASP A 58 13.59 4.96 2.53
C ASP A 58 14.08 4.55 3.93
N LEU A 59 14.23 3.25 4.14
CA LEU A 59 14.80 2.69 5.37
C LEU A 59 16.24 2.27 5.10
N HIS A 60 17.18 2.85 5.84
CA HIS A 60 18.59 2.47 5.76
C HIS A 60 18.86 1.28 6.69
N LEU A 61 19.26 0.14 6.12
CA LEU A 61 19.66 -1.06 6.86
C LEU A 61 21.13 -1.39 6.55
N CYS A 62 22.02 -1.05 7.49
CA CYS A 62 23.46 -1.23 7.33
C CYS A 62 23.97 -0.53 6.04
N HIS A 63 24.52 -1.28 5.08
CA HIS A 63 24.99 -0.76 3.79
C HIS A 63 23.91 -0.74 2.71
N LEU A 64 22.70 -1.21 3.01
CA LEU A 64 21.60 -1.35 2.05
C LEU A 64 20.54 -0.27 2.28
N VAL A 65 20.09 0.36 1.20
CA VAL A 65 18.91 1.23 1.19
C VAL A 65 17.69 0.40 0.83
N VAL A 66 16.71 0.31 1.74
CA VAL A 66 15.43 -0.35 1.47
C VAL A 66 14.42 0.68 0.99
N LYS A 67 14.02 0.57 -0.27
CA LYS A 67 13.02 1.42 -0.91
C LYS A 67 11.69 0.69 -0.97
N LEU A 68 10.64 1.29 -0.41
CA LEU A 68 9.30 0.72 -0.46
C LEU A 68 8.46 1.42 -1.52
N ARG A 69 7.96 0.68 -2.51
CA ARG A 69 7.02 1.14 -3.53
C ARG A 69 5.64 0.57 -3.22
N LEU A 70 4.72 1.42 -2.78
CA LEU A 70 3.37 1.01 -2.43
C LEU A 70 2.39 1.28 -3.55
N SER A 71 1.76 0.22 -4.07
CA SER A 71 0.60 0.35 -4.96
C SER A 71 -0.64 0.58 -4.10
N VAL A 72 -1.17 1.81 -4.15
CA VAL A 72 -2.29 2.24 -3.33
C VAL A 72 -3.53 2.37 -4.19
N ARG A 73 -4.64 1.79 -3.75
CA ARG A 73 -5.94 1.94 -4.40
C ARG A 73 -6.64 3.20 -3.95
N ARG A 74 -7.24 3.88 -4.92
CA ARG A 74 -8.30 4.86 -4.70
C ARG A 74 -9.62 4.18 -4.99
N PHE A 75 -10.56 4.20 -4.05
CA PHE A 75 -11.90 3.63 -4.16
C PHE A 75 -12.93 4.69 -4.53
N ARG A 76 -14.03 4.27 -5.17
CA ARG A 76 -15.27 5.06 -5.28
C ARG A 76 -16.11 4.81 -4.04
N CYS A 77 -16.65 5.86 -3.42
CA CYS A 77 -17.64 5.70 -2.35
C CYS A 77 -18.94 5.16 -2.94
N LEU A 78 -19.51 4.15 -2.29
CA LEU A 78 -20.76 3.53 -2.70
C LEU A 78 -22.00 4.20 -2.09
N ASN A 79 -21.81 5.13 -1.16
CA ASN A 79 -22.90 5.93 -0.61
C ASN A 79 -23.19 7.13 -1.53
N PRO A 80 -24.34 7.16 -2.22
CA PRO A 80 -24.67 8.23 -3.16
C PRO A 80 -24.90 9.59 -2.47
N LEU A 81 -25.19 9.59 -1.17
CA LEU A 81 -25.38 10.81 -0.37
C LEU A 81 -24.04 11.36 0.16
N CYS A 82 -22.95 10.61 0.04
CA CYS A 82 -21.64 11.04 0.52
C CYS A 82 -21.04 12.08 -0.45
N ARG A 83 -20.69 13.26 0.07
CA ARG A 83 -19.97 14.30 -0.72
C ARG A 83 -18.62 13.80 -1.24
N ARG A 84 -17.98 12.85 -0.55
CA ARG A 84 -16.70 12.27 -0.97
C ARG A 84 -16.94 11.12 -1.95
N GLN A 85 -16.81 11.41 -3.24
CA GLN A 85 -17.02 10.42 -4.32
C GLN A 85 -15.89 9.39 -4.44
N THR A 86 -14.66 9.77 -4.10
CA THR A 86 -13.50 8.87 -4.12
C THR A 86 -12.59 9.09 -2.92
N PHE A 87 -11.89 8.06 -2.48
CA PHE A 87 -10.98 8.11 -1.35
C PHE A 87 -9.85 7.10 -1.51
N ALA A 88 -8.66 7.40 -0.98
CA ALA A 88 -7.57 6.42 -0.93
C ALA A 88 -7.81 5.45 0.25
N GLU A 89 -7.38 4.21 0.11
CA GLU A 89 -7.23 3.35 1.30
C GLU A 89 -6.20 3.94 2.27
N GLN A 90 -6.40 3.61 3.55
CA GLN A 90 -5.42 3.90 4.58
C GLN A 90 -4.28 2.89 4.48
N LEU A 91 -3.06 3.41 4.55
CA LEU A 91 -1.87 2.60 4.68
C LEU A 91 -1.59 2.36 6.17
N PRO A 92 -1.05 1.19 6.52
CA PRO A 92 -0.58 0.91 7.88
C PRO A 92 0.58 1.83 8.29
#